data_AF-A0A1I5UAF8-F1
#
_entry.id   AF-A0A1I5UAF8-F1
#
_cell.length_a   1.000
_cell.length_b   1.000
_cell.length_c   1.000
_cell.angle_alpha   90.00
_cell.angle_beta   90.00
_cell.angle_gamma   90.00
#
_symmetry.space_group_name_H-M   'P 1'
#
loop_
_entity.id
_entity.type
_entity.pdbx_description
1 polymer ?
#
loop_
_entity_poly.entity_id
_entity_poly.type
_entity_poly.pdbx_seq_one_letter_code
_entity_poly.pdbx_strand_id
1 'polypeptide(L)' 'MLNTTNLNEDLITIAQAKGYLKCSHVFLWKRRKEGKIKSVNAGKKVLIVKASIDEYLNLHSKEVQRG' A
#
# COMPACT_ATOMS: atom_id res chain seq x y z
N MET A 1 5.37 24.79 -13.93
CA MET A 1 5.00 24.57 -12.52
C MET A 1 5.67 23.28 -12.08
N LEU A 2 6.69 23.37 -11.22
CA LEU A 2 7.31 22.19 -10.62
C LEU A 2 6.38 21.73 -9.50
N ASN A 3 5.55 20.71 -9.77
CA ASN A 3 4.77 20.06 -8.72
C ASN A 3 5.71 19.20 -7.89
N THR A 4 6.25 19.79 -6.82
CA THR A 4 7.01 19.09 -5.79
C THR A 4 6.04 18.18 -5.02
N THR A 5 5.75 17.00 -5.57
CA THR A 5 5.04 15.93 -4.86
C THR A 5 5.87 15.58 -3.62
N ASN A 6 5.32 15.89 -2.46
CA ASN A 6 5.85 15.62 -1.13
C ASN A 6 6.63 14.30 -1.06
N LEU A 7 7.95 14.40 -0.99
CA LEU A 7 8.95 13.32 -0.92
C LEU A 7 9.01 12.65 0.48
N ASN A 8 7.88 12.60 1.18
CA ASN A 8 7.69 11.77 2.37
C ASN A 8 6.67 10.69 2.03
N GLU A 9 6.97 9.87 1.02
CA GLU A 9 6.30 8.59 0.89
C GLU A 9 6.66 7.77 2.13
N ASP A 10 5.75 7.72 3.12
CA ASP A 10 5.90 6.89 4.31
C ASP A 10 6.07 5.43 3.85
N LEU A 11 7.31 4.97 3.80
CA LEU A 11 7.67 3.61 3.42
C LEU A 11 7.60 2.73 4.67
N ILE A 12 6.70 1.75 4.64
CA ILE A 12 6.51 0.82 5.76
C ILE A 12 6.95 -0.58 5.37
N THR A 13 7.44 -1.33 6.35
CA THR A 13 7.77 -2.75 6.15
C THR A 13 6.50 -3.57 5.94
N ILE A 14 6.65 -4.77 5.37
CA ILE A 14 5.55 -5.73 5.25
C ILE A 14 4.90 -6.03 6.62
N ALA A 15 5.70 -6.10 7.70
CA ALA A 15 5.18 -6.33 9.05
C ALA A 15 4.25 -5.19 9.52
N GLN A 16 4.66 -3.94 9.29
CA GLN A 16 3.84 -2.77 9.59
C GLN A 16 2.58 -2.71 8.70
N ALA A 17 2.72 -3.00 7.41
CA ALA A 17 1.58 -3.04 6.49
C ALA A 17 0.52 -4.09 6.89
N LYS A 18 0.96 -5.25 7.41
CA LYS A 18 0.04 -6.27 7.95
C LYS A 18 -0.75 -5.73 9.14
N GLY A 19 -0.09 -5.04 10.07
CA GLY A 19 -0.75 -4.43 11.22
C GLY A 19 -1.73 -3.34 10.81
N TYR A 20 -1.34 -2.52 9.83
CA TYR A 20 -2.15 -1.43 9.32
C TYR A 20 -3.42 -1.92 8.62
N LEU A 21 -3.28 -2.87 7.68
CA LEU A 21 -4.41 -3.41 6.92
C LEU A 21 -5.15 -4.55 7.65
N LYS A 22 -4.67 -4.96 8.83
CA LYS A 22 -5.14 -6.13 9.60
C LYS A 22 -5.34 -7.37 8.73
N CYS A 23 -4.36 -7.67 7.88
CA CYS A 23 -4.48 -8.74 6.89
C CYS A 23 -3.31 -9.74 6.92
N SER A 24 -3.46 -10.84 6.17
CA SER A 24 -2.43 -11.86 6.04
C SER A 24 -1.29 -11.42 5.12
N HIS A 25 -0.12 -12.02 5.31
CA HIS A 25 1.04 -11.79 4.44
C HIS A 25 0.74 -12.15 2.98
N VAL A 26 0.02 -13.27 2.78
CA VAL A 26 -0.37 -13.77 1.46
C VAL A 26 -1.27 -12.77 0.74
N PHE A 27 -2.20 -12.14 1.45
CA PHE A 27 -3.07 -11.12 0.90
C PHE A 27 -2.27 -9.91 0.37
N LEU A 28 -1.37 -9.35 1.20
CA LEU A 28 -0.50 -8.25 0.80
C LEU A 28 0.38 -8.59 -0.39
N TRP A 29 0.97 -9.79 -0.40
CA TRP A 29 1.80 -10.24 -1.51
C TRP A 29 1.00 -10.39 -2.82
N LYS A 30 -0.21 -10.94 -2.74
CA LYS A 30 -1.11 -11.07 -3.90
C LYS A 30 -1.50 -9.70 -4.44
N ARG A 31 -1.94 -8.77 -3.58
CA ARG A 31 -2.31 -7.39 -3.97
C ARG A 31 -1.14 -6.61 -4.58
N ARG A 32 0.06 -6.81 -4.06
CA ARG A 32 1.30 -6.28 -4.64
C ARG A 32 1.54 -6.85 -6.03
N LYS A 33 1.44 -8.17 -6.22
CA LYS A 33 1.60 -8.82 -7.54
C LYS A 33 0.54 -8.37 -8.54
N GLU A 34 -0.67 -8.10 -8.08
CA GLU A 34 -1.77 -7.53 -8.87
C GLU A 34 -1.53 -6.04 -9.22
N GLY A 35 -0.46 -5.41 -8.73
CA GLY A 35 -0.17 -3.98 -8.96
C GLY A 35 -1.05 -3.01 -8.18
N LYS A 36 -1.91 -3.52 -7.28
CA LYS A 36 -2.88 -2.72 -6.50
C LYS A 36 -2.26 -2.00 -5.32
N ILE A 37 -1.10 -2.46 -4.84
CA ILE A 37 -0.34 -1.84 -3.77
C ILE A 37 1.09 -1.62 -4.26
N LYS A 38 1.52 -0.35 -4.29
CA LYS A 38 2.87 0.05 -4.68
C LYS A 38 3.90 -0.33 -3.61
N SER A 39 5.06 -0.74 -4.07
CA SER A 39 6.17 -1.16 -3.21
C SER A 39 7.49 -0.76 -3.82
N VAL A 40 8.48 -0.48 -2.97
CA VAL A 40 9.86 -0.19 -3.35
C VAL A 40 10.75 -1.32 -2.86
N ASN A 41 11.65 -1.78 -3.71
CA ASN A 41 12.69 -2.73 -3.31
C ASN A 41 13.88 -1.95 -2.73
N ALA A 42 14.18 -2.17 -1.45
CA ALA A 42 15.33 -1.62 -0.75
C ALA A 42 16.36 -2.74 -0.50
N GLY A 43 17.05 -3.15 -1.57
CA GLY A 43 18.00 -4.26 -1.57
C GLY A 43 17.31 -5.60 -1.28
N LYS A 44 17.64 -6.23 -0.14
CA LYS A 44 17.04 -7.51 0.30
C LYS A 44 15.65 -7.36 0.93
N LYS A 45 15.19 -6.13 1.15
CA LYS A 45 13.91 -5.83 1.81
C LYS A 45 12.94 -5.21 0.83
N VAL A 46 11.66 -5.47 1.06
CA VAL A 46 10.55 -4.83 0.35
C VAL A 46 9.88 -3.86 1.31
N LEU A 47 9.76 -2.62 0.86
CA LEU A 47 9.02 -1.57 1.54
C LEU A 47 7.75 -1.28 0.76
N ILE A 48 6.68 -0.95 1.47
CA ILE A 48 5.37 -0.65 0.90
C ILE A 48 5.10 0.84 1.08
N VAL A 49 4.62 1.48 0.02
CA VAL A 49 4.22 2.88 0.06
C VAL A 49 2.89 2.97 0.82
N LYS A 50 2.90 3.55 2.02
CA LYS A 50 1.70 3.64 2.87
C LYS A 50 0.54 4.35 2.16
N ALA A 51 0.81 5.44 1.44
CA ALA A 51 -0.20 6.15 0.66
C ALA A 51 -0.93 5.25 -0.36
N SER A 52 -0.25 4.28 -0.94
CA SER A 52 -0.87 3.33 -1.87
C SER A 52 -1.82 2.35 -1.17
N ILE A 53 -1.54 2.01 0.09
CA ILE A 53 -2.47 1.23 0.91
C ILE A 53 -3.72 2.06 1.23
N ASP A 54 -3.54 3.33 1.62
CA ASP A 54 -4.66 4.22 1.93
C ASP A 54 -5.55 4.45 0.68
N GLU A 55 -4.95 4.61 -0.49
CA GLU A 55 -5.66 4.69 -1.77
C GLU A 55 -6.45 3.41 -2.05
N TYR A 56 -5.84 2.24 -1.84
CA TYR A 56 -6.51 0.95 -2.00
C TYR A 56 -7.73 0.81 -1.07
N LEU A 57 -7.59 1.21 0.20
CA LEU A 57 -8.67 1.19 1.18
C LEU A 57 -9.80 2.14 0.76
N ASN A 58 -9.48 3.37 0.39
CA ASN A 58 -10.45 4.38 -0.04
C ASN A 58 -11.26 3.94 -1.28
N LEU A 59 -10.62 3.22 -2.22
CA LEU A 59 -11.30 2.68 -3.39
C LEU A 59 -12.29 1.57 -3.01
N HIS A 60 -11.88 0.63 -2.15
CA HIS A 60 -12.72 -0.51 -1.79
C HIS A 60 -13.80 -0.15 -0.75
N SER A 61 -13.61 0.88 0.07
CA SER A 61 -14.65 1.39 0.96
C SER A 61 -15.87 1.95 0.20
N LYS A 62 -15.68 2.42 -1.03
CA LYS A 62 -16.78 2.92 -1.88
C LYS A 62 -17.60 1.82 -2.55
N GLU A 63 -17.05 0.61 -2.68
CA GLU A 63 -17.77 -0.53 -3.26
C GLU A 63 -18.77 -1.14 -2.27
N VAL A 64 -18.50 -1.06 -0.96
CA VAL A 64 -19.37 -1.63 0.08
C VAL A 64 -20.66 -0.81 0.29
N GLN A 65 -20.70 0.46 -0.11
CA GLN A 65 -21.89 1.32 0.04
C GLN A 65 -22.87 1.27 -1.15
N ARG A 66 -22.63 0.42 -2.15
CA ARG A 66 -23.50 0.24 -3.32
C ARG A 66 -24.29 -1.08 -3.33
N GLY A 67 -24.27 -1.81 -2.21
CA GLY A 67 -25.07 -3.03 -2.00
C GLY A 67 -26.40 -2.73 -1.32
#